data_AF-A0A1F5H425-F1
#
_entry.id   AF-A0A1F5H425-F1
#
_cell.length_a   1.000
_cell.length_b   1.000
_cell.length_c   1.000
_cell.angle_alpha   90.00
_cell.angle_beta   90.00
_cell.angle_gamma   90.00
#
_symmetry.space_group_name_H-M   'P 1'
#
loop_
_entity.id
_entity.type
_entity.pdbx_description
1 polymer ?
#
loop_
_entity_poly.entity_id
_entity_poly.type
_entity_poly.pdbx_seq_one_letter_code
_entity_poly.pdbx_strand_id
1 'polypeptide(L)' 'MAIDWTKIFQKYKGKWVALKDDEKTVVASGSTAKEAWERAQSKGFKKPILTRMPTKLIPYVGFGV' A
#
# COMPACT_ATOMS: atom_id res chain seq x y z
N MET A 1 16.40 9.78 1.22
CA MET A 1 15.18 10.50 0.77
C MET A 1 13.97 9.73 1.26
N ALA A 2 13.12 10.35 2.07
CA ALA A 2 11.89 9.72 2.54
C ALA A 2 10.86 9.67 1.41
N ILE A 3 10.17 8.54 1.25
CA ILE A 3 9.05 8.43 0.32
C ILE A 3 7.85 9.04 1.03
N ASP A 4 7.18 10.03 0.44
CA ASP A 4 5.93 10.54 0.98
C ASP A 4 4.79 9.57 0.65
N TRP A 5 4.36 8.80 1.65
CA TRP A 5 3.24 7.87 1.54
C TRP A 5 1.91 8.54 1.91
N THR A 6 1.91 9.83 2.26
CA THR A 6 0.75 10.55 2.79
C THR A 6 -0.42 10.52 1.80
N LYS A 7 -0.13 10.77 0.52
CA LYS A 7 -1.16 10.76 -0.55
C LYS A 7 -1.72 9.36 -0.82
N ILE A 8 -0.85 8.34 -0.80
CA ILE A 8 -1.24 6.94 -1.01
C ILE A 8 -2.12 6.50 0.17
N PHE A 9 -1.68 6.78 1.39
CA PHE A 9 -2.42 6.48 2.61
C PHE A 9 -3.81 7.12 2.60
N GLN A 10 -3.92 8.41 2.28
CA GLN A 10 -5.24 9.08 2.23
C GLN A 10 -6.18 8.45 1.19
N LYS A 11 -5.67 8.09 0.01
CA LYS A 11 -6.49 7.56 -1.09
C LYS A 11 -6.89 6.09 -0.90
N TYR A 12 -6.03 5.30 -0.27
CA TYR A 12 -6.19 3.84 -0.13
C TYR A 12 -6.31 3.38 1.33
N LYS A 13 -6.63 4.28 2.25
CA LYS A 13 -6.83 3.99 3.67
C LYS A 13 -7.73 2.76 3.89
N GLY A 14 -7.23 1.77 4.62
CA GLY A 14 -7.96 0.53 4.90
C GLY A 14 -8.07 -0.47 3.74
N LYS A 15 -7.48 -0.17 2.57
CA LYS A 15 -7.49 -1.05 1.39
C LYS A 15 -6.17 -1.79 1.24
N TRP A 16 -6.22 -2.87 0.47
CA TRP A 16 -5.04 -3.53 -0.07
C TRP A 16 -4.56 -2.78 -1.30
N VAL A 17 -3.26 -2.57 -1.37
CA VAL A 17 -2.59 -1.81 -2.41
C VAL A 17 -1.50 -2.70 -2.98
N ALA A 18 -1.48 -2.83 -4.31
CA ALA A 18 -0.42 -3.46 -5.05
C ALA A 18 0.50 -2.35 -5.57
N LEU A 19 1.74 -2.34 -5.08
CA LEU A 19 2.80 -1.44 -5.46
C LEU A 19 3.70 -2.12 -6.51
N LYS A 20 4.29 -1.30 -7.36
CA LYS A 20 5.38 -1.73 -8.24
C LYS A 20 6.68 -1.85 -7.44
N ASP A 21 7.71 -2.45 -8.03
CA ASP A 21 9.08 -2.57 -7.51
C ASP A 21 9.67 -1.24 -7.00
N ASP A 22 9.24 -0.11 -7.56
CA ASP A 22 9.65 1.22 -7.10
C ASP A 22 9.01 1.69 -5.78
N GLU A 23 8.17 0.87 -5.15
CA GLU A 23 7.47 1.11 -3.86
C GLU A 23 6.64 2.40 -3.79
N LYS A 24 6.51 3.12 -4.90
CA LYS A 24 5.84 4.43 -5.02
C LYS A 24 4.61 4.35 -5.90
N THR A 25 4.68 3.52 -6.94
CA THR A 25 3.62 3.43 -7.94
C THR A 25 2.59 2.40 -7.53
N VAL A 26 1.40 2.88 -7.17
CA VAL A 26 0.23 2.02 -6.96
C VAL A 26 -0.29 1.53 -8.31
N VAL A 27 -0.12 0.24 -8.58
CA VAL A 27 -0.60 -0.38 -9.81
C VAL A 27 -2.04 -0.86 -9.67
N ALA A 28 -2.44 -1.33 -8.49
CA ALA A 28 -3.80 -1.72 -8.20
C ALA A 28 -4.17 -1.51 -6.73
N SER A 29 -5.47 -1.49 -6.46
CA SER A 29 -6.01 -1.48 -5.10
C SER A 29 -7.28 -2.32 -5.03
N GLY A 30 -7.59 -2.88 -3.87
CA GLY A 30 -8.81 -3.65 -3.63
C GLY A 30 -9.14 -3.74 -2.15
N SER A 31 -10.34 -4.24 -1.83
CA SER A 31 -10.73 -4.48 -0.44
C SER A 31 -10.03 -5.70 0.15
N THR A 32 -9.54 -6.61 -0.70
CA THR A 32 -8.83 -7.84 -0.32
C THR A 32 -7.48 -7.94 -1.04
N ALA A 33 -6.56 -8.70 -0.45
CA ALA A 33 -5.24 -8.97 -1.05
C ALA A 33 -5.38 -9.61 -2.44
N LYS A 34 -6.31 -10.57 -2.58
CA LYS A 34 -6.59 -11.28 -3.82
C LYS A 34 -7.05 -10.31 -4.93
N GLU A 35 -8.00 -9.42 -4.63
CA GLU A 35 -8.51 -8.45 -5.60
C GLU A 35 -7.42 -7.48 -6.08
N ALA A 36 -6.57 -7.01 -5.15
CA ALA A 36 -5.43 -6.16 -5.50
C ALA A 36 -4.39 -6.92 -6.34
N TRP A 37 -4.14 -8.20 -6.03
CA TRP A 37 -3.22 -9.08 -6.76
C TRP A 37 -3.69 -9.37 -8.18
N GLU A 38 -4.96 -9.79 -8.33
CA GLU A 38 -5.56 -10.10 -9.63
C GLU A 38 -5.56 -8.86 -10.53
N ARG A 39 -5.95 -7.69 -10.00
CA ARG A 39 -5.89 -6.43 -10.75
C ARG A 39 -4.46 -6.03 -11.14
N ALA A 40 -3.47 -6.31 -10.31
CA ALA A 40 -2.07 -6.04 -10.63
C ALA A 40 -1.54 -7.00 -11.71
N GLN A 41 -1.89 -8.28 -11.63
CA GLN A 41 -1.55 -9.29 -12.64
C GLN A 41 -2.21 -8.97 -13.99
N SER A 42 -3.49 -8.58 -14.01
CA SER A 42 -4.19 -8.17 -15.23
C SER A 42 -3.54 -6.95 -15.91
N LYS A 43 -2.78 -6.15 -15.16
CA LYS A 43 -1.99 -5.04 -15.69
C LYS A 43 -0.58 -5.44 -16.16
N GLY A 44 -0.22 -6.72 -16.09
CA GLY A 44 1.08 -7.25 -16.50
C GLY A 44 2.18 -7.19 -15.44
N PHE A 45 1.85 -6.83 -14.20
CA PHE A 45 2.82 -6.83 -13.09
C PHE A 45 2.93 -8.24 -12.50
N LYS A 46 4.03 -8.94 -12.80
CA LYS A 46 4.27 -10.33 -12.36
C LYS A 46 4.68 -10.44 -10.88
N LYS A 47 5.26 -9.39 -10.30
CA LYS A 47 5.72 -9.36 -8.90
C LYS A 47 5.35 -8.03 -8.22
N PRO A 48 4.06 -7.73 -8.03
CA PRO A 48 3.65 -6.55 -7.28
C PRO A 48 3.88 -6.75 -5.78
N ILE A 49 4.27 -5.69 -5.08
CA ILE A 49 4.39 -5.68 -3.62
C ILE A 49 2.99 -5.41 -3.06
N LEU A 50 2.44 -6.35 -2.29
CA LEU A 50 1.15 -6.18 -1.63
C LEU A 50 1.33 -5.54 -0.25
N THR A 51 0.66 -4.43 -0.03
CA THR A 51 0.61 -3.76 1.27
C THR A 51 -0.83 -3.47 1.66
N ARG A 52 -1.18 -3.80 2.90
CA ARG A 52 -2.45 -3.37 3.49
C ARG A 52 -2.25 -2.02 4.15
N MET A 53 -2.96 -1.01 3.68
CA MET A 53 -2.92 0.31 4.29
C MET A 53 -3.67 0.29 5.62
N PRO A 54 -3.08 0.81 6.71
CA PRO A 54 -3.76 0.89 7.98
C PRO A 54 -5.01 1.77 7.88
N THR A 55 -6.01 1.48 8.71
CA THR A 55 -7.22 2.33 8.81
C THR A 55 -7.00 3.51 9.75
N LYS A 56 -6.02 3.45 10.63
CA LYS A 56 -5.63 4.54 11.53
C LYS A 56 -4.11 4.59 11.58
N LEU A 57 -3.56 5.79 11.41
CA LEU A 57 -2.20 6.08 11.82
C LEU A 57 -2.24 6.26 13.33
N ILE A 58 -1.82 5.25 14.07
CA ILE A 58 -1.67 5.33 15.52
C ILE A 58 -0.18 5.65 15.75
N PRO A 59 0.18 6.93 15.93
CA PRO A 59 1.57 7.29 16.20
C PRO A 59 1.95 6.70 17.56
N TYR A 60 3.00 5.87 17.56
CA TYR A 60 3.63 5.42 18.79
C TYR A 60 4.79 6.35 19.10
N VAL A 61 4.72 7.04 20.24
CA VAL A 61 5.84 7.81 20.79
C VAL A 61 6.26 7.10 22.07
N GLY A 62 7.34 6.34 21.98
CA GLY A 62 7.95 5.72 23.15
C GLY A 62 8.73 6.76 23.94
N PHE A 63 8.44 6.90 25.22
CA PHE A 63 9.38 7.52 26.16
C PHE A 63 10.37 6.43 26.56
N GLY A 64 11.62 6.54 26.08
CA GLY A 64 12.70 5.74 26.63
C GLY A 64 12.92 6.18 28.07
N VAL A 65 12.72 5.27 29.02
CA VAL A 65 13.07 5.47 30.43
C VAL A 65 14.51 5.01 30.65
#